data_AF-A0A142BHX6-F1
#
_entry.id   AF-A0A142BHX6-F1
#
_cell.length_a   1.000
_cell.length_b   1.000
_cell.length_c   1.000
_cell.angle_alpha   90.00
_cell.angle_beta   90.00
_cell.angle_gamma   90.00
#
_symmetry.space_group_name_H-M   'P 1'
#
loop_
_entity.id
_entity.type
_entity.pdbx_description
1 polymer ?
#
loop_
_entity_poly.entity_id
_entity_poly.type
_entity_poly.pdbx_seq_one_letter_code
_entity_poly.pdbx_strand_id
1 'polypeptide(L)' 'MGLGGISIWQLVIILLIVVMLFGTKKLKTLGSDLGGAVKGFKDAMADEKSEGQVSGKEIPHDKS' A
#
# COMPACT_ATOMS: atom_id res chain seq x y z
N MET A 1 -30.10 -4.51 -0.10
CA MET A 1 -29.41 -3.47 0.69
C MET A 1 -27.91 -3.76 0.66
N GLY A 2 -27.26 -3.51 -0.49
CA GLY A 2 -25.84 -3.81 -0.66
C GLY A 2 -24.95 -2.75 -0.01
N LEU A 3 -23.68 -3.10 0.19
CA LEU A 3 -22.60 -2.25 0.72
C LEU A 3 -22.34 -0.96 -0.09
N GLY A 4 -23.12 -0.67 -1.14
CA GLY A 4 -23.02 0.54 -1.96
C GLY A 4 -23.59 1.82 -1.34
N GLY A 5 -24.12 1.77 -0.11
CA GLY A 5 -24.59 2.94 0.64
C GLY A 5 -23.53 3.61 1.50
N ILE A 6 -22.36 2.98 1.68
CA ILE A 6 -21.24 3.59 2.41
C ILE A 6 -20.54 4.52 1.43
N SER A 7 -21.03 5.76 1.33
CA SER A 7 -20.35 6.76 0.53
C SER A 7 -19.04 7.17 1.21
N ILE A 8 -18.04 7.46 0.38
CA ILE A 8 -16.68 7.85 0.81
C ILE A 8 -16.75 9.05 1.77
N TRP A 9 -17.73 9.93 1.59
CA TRP A 9 -17.97 11.08 2.48
C TRP A 9 -18.28 10.68 3.92
N GLN A 10 -19.06 9.62 4.16
CA GLN A 10 -19.33 9.13 5.50
C GLN A 10 -18.07 8.56 6.15
N LEU A 11 -17.24 7.84 5.39
CA LEU A 11 -15.98 7.28 5.90
C LEU A 11 -15.01 8.37 6.34
N VAL A 12 -14.92 9.48 5.61
CA VAL A 12 -14.08 10.63 5.99
C VAL A 12 -14.55 11.26 7.29
N ILE A 13 -15.87 11.44 7.45
CA ILE A 13 -16.46 11.98 8.69
C ILE A 13 -16.19 11.05 9.89
N ILE A 14 -16.36 9.74 9.72
CA ILE A 14 -16.07 8.76 10.78
C ILE A 14 -14.58 8.77 11.12
N LEU A 15 -13.70 8.81 10.12
CA LEU A 15 -12.26 8.89 10.31
C LEU A 15 -11.87 10.13 11.12
N LEU A 16 -12.49 11.28 10.83
CA LEU A 16 -12.23 12.53 11.53
C LEU A 16 -12.61 12.44 13.02
N ILE A 17 -13.75 11.82 13.32
CA ILE A 17 -14.19 11.56 14.71
C ILE A 17 -13.19 10.63 15.41
N VAL A 18 -12.78 9.53 14.78
CA VAL A 18 -11.79 8.59 15.34
C VAL A 18 -10.47 9.31 15.63
N VAL A 19 -9.99 10.15 14.72
CA VAL A 19 -8.78 10.95 14.90
C VAL A 19 -8.93 11.94 16.07
N MET A 20 -10.10 12.56 16.24
CA MET A 20 -10.37 13.46 17.37
C MET A 20 -10.41 12.72 18.72
N LEU A 21 -11.00 11.53 18.77
CA LEU A 21 -11.12 10.73 20.01
C LEU A 21 -9.78 10.16 20.46
N PHE A 22 -9.01 9.58 19.54
CA PHE A 22 -7.72 8.95 19.86
C PHE A 22 -6.55 9.94 19.82
N GLY A 23 -6.73 11.09 19.18
CA GLY A 23 -5.70 12.08 18.93
C GLY A 23 -4.69 11.64 17.87
N THR A 24 -4.14 12.62 17.13
CA THR A 24 -3.18 12.37 16.05
C THR A 24 -1.87 11.72 16.53
N LYS A 25 -1.48 11.94 17.80
CA LYS A 25 -0.25 11.36 18.37
C LYS A 25 -0.31 9.83 18.46
N LYS A 26 -1.42 9.26 18.95
CA LYS A 26 -1.58 7.80 19.07
C LYS A 26 -1.73 7.15 17.70
N LEU A 27 -2.50 7.78 16.81
CA LEU A 27 -2.64 7.32 15.42
C LEU A 27 -1.32 7.37 14.66
N LYS A 28 -0.47 8.37 14.88
CA LYS A 28 0.83 8.47 14.21
C LYS A 28 1.79 7.37 14.67
N THR A 29 1.87 7.08 15.96
CA THR A 29 2.74 6.01 16.48
C THR A 29 2.27 4.65 15.96
N LEU A 30 1.00 4.30 16.17
CA LEU A 30 0.44 3.04 15.69
C LEU A 30 0.47 2.92 14.16
N GLY A 31 0.19 4.01 13.44
CA GLY A 31 0.24 4.05 11.99
C GLY A 31 1.66 3.96 11.43
N SER A 32 2.67 4.44 12.15
CA SER A 32 4.08 4.27 11.73
C SER A 32 4.53 2.82 11.90
N ASP A 33 4.13 2.17 13.00
CA ASP A 33 4.48 0.77 13.27
C ASP A 33 3.79 -0.18 12.28
N LEU A 34 2.48 0.00 12.08
CA LEU A 34 1.72 -0.77 11.09
C LEU A 34 2.11 -0.42 9.66
N GLY A 35 2.37 0.86 9.38
CA GLY A 35 2.78 1.33 8.06
C GLY A 35 4.16 0.81 7.66
N GLY A 36 5.10 0.70 8.61
CA GLY A 36 6.40 0.09 8.38
C GLY A 36 6.30 -1.39 8.00
N ALA A 37 5.47 -2.15 8.70
CA ALA A 37 5.23 -3.56 8.41
C ALA A 37 4.58 -3.77 7.02
N VAL A 38 3.56 -2.98 6.69
CA VAL A 38 2.88 -3.06 5.38
C VAL A 38 3.81 -2.60 4.25
N LYS A 39 4.68 -1.61 4.49
CA LYS A 39 5.67 -1.14 3.51
C LYS A 39 6.66 -2.27 3.16
N GLY A 40 7.25 -2.92 4.16
CA GLY A 40 8.16 -4.05 3.93
C GLY A 40 7.49 -5.21 3.18
N PHE A 41 6.22 -5.50 3.48
CA PHE A 41 5.44 -6.50 2.75
C PHE A 41 5.21 -6.10 1.28
N LYS A 42 4.87 -4.82 1.01
CA LYS A 42 4.68 -4.34 -0.36
C LYS A 42 5.98 -4.34 -1.14
N ASP A 43 7.09 -3.97 -0.51
CA ASP A 43 8.41 -3.92 -1.13
C ASP A 43 8.87 -5.35 -1.51
N ALA A 44 8.71 -6.34 -0.62
CA ALA A 44 9.01 -7.75 -0.92
C ALA A 44 8.15 -8.32 -2.05
N MET A 45 6.85 -8.01 -2.07
CA MET A 45 5.94 -8.41 -3.17
C MET A 45 6.28 -7.72 -4.50
N ALA A 46 6.83 -6.51 -4.46
CA ALA A 46 7.25 -5.78 -5.65
C ALA A 46 8.59 -6.30 -6.19
N ASP A 47 9.49 -6.76 -5.32
CA ASP A 47 10.76 -7.40 -5.67
C ASP A 47 10.50 -8.73 -6.40
N GLU A 48 9.67 -9.62 -5.85
CA GLU A 48 9.28 -10.86 -6.53
C GLU A 48 8.60 -10.63 -7.89
N LYS A 49 7.81 -9.55 -8.01
CA LYS A 49 7.16 -9.18 -9.27
C LYS A 49 8.15 -8.59 -10.30
N SER A 50 9.25 -8.01 -9.84
CA SER A 50 10.28 -7.40 -10.68
C SER A 50 11.37 -8.42 -11.08
N GLU A 51 11.66 -9.40 -10.24
CA GLU A 51 12.55 -10.54 -10.55
C GLU A 51 11.97 -11.46 -11.64
N GLY A 52 10.65 -11.41 -11.90
CA GLY A 52 10.00 -12.04 -13.05
C GLY A 52 10.18 -11.32 -14.40
N GLN A 53 10.87 -10.17 -14.47
CA GLN A 53 11.06 -9.39 -15.70
C GLN A 53 12.54 -9.15 -16.10
N VAL A 54 13.49 -9.86 -15.49
CA VAL A 54 14.90 -9.84 -15.94
C VAL A 54 15.37 -11.26 -16.28
N SER A 55 14.69 -11.90 -17.23
CA SER A 55 15.27 -13.00 -18.02
C SER A 55 14.85 -12.84 -19.47
N GLY A 56 15.32 -11.74 -20.05
CA GLY A 56 15.17 -11.39 -21.46
C GLY A 56 16.38 -10.56 -21.87
N LYS A 57 17.58 -10.97 -21.45
CA LYS A 57 18.83 -10.38 -21.95
C LYS A 57 19.01 -10.86 -23.38
N GLU A 58 18.44 -10.05 -24.27
CA GLU A 58 18.87 -9.78 -25.64
C GLU A 58 20.04 -10.65 -26.09
N ILE A 59 19.74 -11.67 -26.90
CA ILE A 59 20.73 -12.38 -27.71
C ILE A 59 21.33 -11.33 -28.66
N PRO A 60 22.64 -11.02 -28.58
CA PRO A 60 23.26 -10.19 -29.60
C PRO A 60 23.18 -10.98 -30.91
N HIS A 61 22.30 -10.51 -31.78
CA HIS A 61 22.20 -10.96 -33.15
C HIS A 61 23.42 -10.41 -33.89
N ASP A 62 24.58 -11.03 -33.68
CA ASP A 62 25.77 -10.82 -34.49
C ASP A 62 25.49 -11.39 -35.88
N LYS A 63 25.07 -10.49 -36.75
CA LYS A 63 24.96 -10.70 -38.19
C LYS A 63 26.05 -9.85 -38.79
N SER A 64 27.15 -10.47 -39.26
CA SER A 64 27.98 -10.09 -40.42
C SER A 64 29.23 -10.97 -40.47
#